data_AF-A0A2M4B4W3-F1
#
_entry.id   AF-A0A2M4B4W3-F1
#
_cell.length_a   1.000
_cell.length_b   1.000
_cell.length_c   1.000
_cell.angle_alpha   90.00
_cell.angle_beta   90.00
_cell.angle_gamma   90.00
#
_symmetry.space_group_name_H-M   'P 1'
#
loop_
_entity.id
_entity.type
_entity.pdbx_description
1 polymer ?
#
loop_
_entity_poly.entity_id
_entity_poly.type
_entity_poly.pdbx_seq_one_letter_code
_entity_poly.pdbx_strand_id
1 'polypeptide(L)'
;MLLAVVLPLLCLSLVSPSSAIPDHHPLRGRWRELRAPSVDQPTKRVSPAEEQRYRLPTYIVPTHYDLYIESEVHTGNRSFSGQVDIHLDIRQPTRVIYVHNRDLTITWNELVQTVDGESYNETLLYTEDAEREFIIFASRTTFEAGQYVLRIAFQGLLRTEYDGFYLSSYLDETGSRKYLAATQFQAISARSAFPCFDEPAMKATFSVTIRHHPSYKATANMPSYISAG
;
A
#
# COMPACT_ATOMS: atom_id res chain seq x y z
N MET A 1 8.33 -21.29 6.83
CA MET A 1 7.57 -21.96 7.91
C MET A 1 8.34 -21.77 9.20
N LEU A 2 7.97 -20.79 10.03
CA LEU A 2 8.13 -20.81 11.49
C LEU A 2 7.50 -19.53 12.07
N LEU A 3 6.51 -19.72 12.95
CA LEU A 3 5.92 -18.71 13.81
C LEU A 3 6.97 -18.19 14.79
N ALA A 4 6.94 -16.90 15.12
CA ALA A 4 7.52 -16.38 16.35
C ALA A 4 6.53 -15.41 17.01
N VAL A 5 5.94 -15.89 18.10
CA VAL A 5 5.09 -15.17 19.03
C VAL A 5 5.96 -14.41 20.02
N VAL A 6 5.47 -13.22 20.37
CA VAL A 6 5.90 -12.23 21.37
C VAL A 6 6.30 -12.83 22.74
N LEU A 7 7.34 -12.28 23.39
CA LEU A 7 7.31 -11.92 24.82
C LEU A 7 8.44 -10.91 25.18
N PRO A 8 8.17 -9.84 25.96
CA PRO A 8 9.18 -8.86 26.37
C PRO A 8 9.88 -9.20 27.69
N LEU A 9 11.11 -8.68 27.83
CA LEU A 9 12.03 -8.84 28.96
C LEU A 9 11.43 -8.42 30.33
N LEU A 10 11.70 -9.26 31.34
CA LEU A 10 11.53 -8.98 32.76
C LEU A 10 12.79 -8.30 33.32
N CYS A 11 12.65 -7.12 33.94
CA CYS A 11 13.64 -6.54 34.85
C CYS A 11 13.44 -7.09 36.26
N LEU A 12 14.48 -7.64 36.88
CA LEU A 12 14.52 -7.98 38.30
C LEU A 12 14.88 -6.75 39.15
N SER A 13 14.10 -6.48 40.19
CA SER A 13 14.56 -5.73 41.37
C SER A 13 14.10 -6.41 42.66
N LEU A 14 14.92 -6.23 43.69
CA LEU A 14 15.02 -6.97 44.95
C LEU A 14 13.82 -6.81 45.90
N VAL A 15 13.59 -7.85 46.70
CA VAL A 15 12.53 -8.03 47.71
C VAL A 15 12.81 -7.23 48.99
N SER A 16 11.77 -6.68 49.62
CA SER A 16 11.62 -6.59 51.08
C SER A 16 10.12 -6.50 51.47
N PRO A 17 9.69 -7.06 52.62
CA PRO A 17 8.27 -7.37 52.86
C PRO A 17 7.54 -6.41 53.80
N SER A 18 6.21 -6.48 53.72
CA SER A 18 5.23 -6.15 54.77
C SER A 18 4.82 -4.68 54.95
N SER A 19 3.70 -4.33 54.31
CA SER A 19 2.56 -3.70 54.98
C SER A 19 1.34 -3.85 54.06
N ALA A 20 0.26 -4.45 54.57
CA ALA A 20 -0.99 -4.65 53.83
C ALA A 20 -1.58 -3.29 53.43
N ILE A 21 -1.69 -3.04 52.12
CA ILE A 21 -2.33 -1.86 51.53
C ILE A 21 -3.80 -2.23 51.25
N PRO A 22 -4.78 -1.37 51.57
CA PRO A 22 -6.19 -1.65 51.29
C PRO A 22 -6.43 -1.81 49.79
N ASP A 23 -7.21 -2.82 49.43
CA ASP A 23 -7.52 -3.25 48.06
C ASP A 23 -8.54 -2.32 47.35
N HIS A 24 -8.27 -1.01 47.38
CA HIS A 24 -9.07 0.00 46.69
C HIS A 24 -8.23 0.71 45.64
N HIS A 25 -8.01 0.02 44.52
CA HIS A 25 -7.51 0.65 43.30
C HIS A 25 -8.52 1.73 42.84
N PRO A 26 -8.12 3.02 42.71
CA PRO A 26 -9.02 4.15 42.49
C PRO A 26 -9.64 4.20 41.07
N LEU A 27 -9.64 3.08 40.34
CA LEU A 27 -10.23 2.95 39.01
C LEU A 27 -11.18 1.75 38.89
N ARG A 28 -11.48 1.01 39.97
CA ARG A 28 -12.43 -0.12 39.92
C ARG A 28 -13.85 0.28 39.49
N GLY A 29 -14.26 1.53 39.69
CA GLY A 29 -15.54 2.07 39.18
C GLY A 29 -15.51 2.51 37.71
N ARG A 30 -14.33 2.84 37.17
CA ARG A 30 -14.18 3.48 35.85
C ARG A 30 -14.21 2.50 34.67
N TRP A 31 -14.01 1.21 34.94
CA TRP A 31 -14.14 0.15 33.94
C TRP A 31 -15.59 -0.17 33.55
N ARG A 32 -16.59 0.21 34.36
CA ARG A 32 -18.02 0.06 34.02
C ARG A 32 -18.57 1.18 33.14
N GLU A 33 -17.88 2.32 33.11
CA GLU A 33 -18.25 3.50 32.31
C GLU A 33 -17.52 3.55 30.96
N LEU A 34 -16.41 2.82 30.80
CA LEU A 34 -15.80 2.51 29.50
C LEU A 34 -16.54 1.35 28.81
N ARG A 35 -17.87 1.42 28.75
CA ARG A 35 -18.59 0.70 27.70
C ARG A 35 -18.13 1.33 26.40
N ALA A 36 -17.26 0.63 25.67
CA ALA A 36 -17.05 0.89 24.26
C ALA A 36 -18.43 1.10 23.62
N PRO A 37 -18.60 2.07 22.69
CA PRO A 37 -19.82 2.16 21.92
C PRO A 37 -20.09 0.74 21.40
N SER A 38 -21.30 0.24 21.70
CA SER A 38 -21.74 -1.10 21.35
C SER A 38 -21.28 -1.45 19.93
N VAL A 39 -20.49 -2.52 19.80
CA VAL A 39 -20.08 -3.11 18.51
C VAL A 39 -21.30 -3.72 17.77
N ASP A 40 -22.51 -3.40 18.21
CA ASP A 40 -23.80 -3.78 17.63
C ASP A 40 -24.45 -2.64 16.82
N GLN A 41 -23.68 -1.64 16.36
CA GLN A 41 -24.14 -0.99 15.12
C GLN A 41 -24.00 -2.04 14.03
N PRO A 42 -25.09 -2.46 13.35
CA PRO A 42 -24.96 -3.34 12.22
C PRO A 42 -24.13 -2.59 11.19
N THR A 43 -22.84 -2.92 11.06
CA THR A 43 -22.13 -2.71 9.81
C THR A 43 -23.03 -3.33 8.77
N LYS A 44 -23.66 -2.49 7.94
CA LYS A 44 -24.59 -2.90 6.89
C LYS A 44 -23.92 -4.07 6.18
N ARG A 45 -24.39 -5.30 6.41
CA ARG A 45 -23.82 -6.48 5.76
C ARG A 45 -24.06 -6.28 4.29
N VAL A 46 -23.02 -5.88 3.59
CA VAL A 46 -23.03 -5.70 2.15
C VAL A 46 -23.43 -7.06 1.58
N SER A 47 -24.45 -7.08 0.72
CA SER A 47 -24.88 -8.34 0.13
C SER A 47 -23.72 -8.94 -0.68
N PRO A 48 -23.62 -10.28 -0.82
CA PRO A 48 -22.56 -10.89 -1.62
C PRO A 48 -22.48 -10.32 -3.05
N ALA A 49 -23.62 -9.93 -3.62
CA ALA A 49 -23.71 -9.29 -4.93
C ALA A 49 -23.16 -7.86 -4.95
N GLU A 50 -23.29 -7.11 -3.85
CA GLU A 50 -22.67 -5.79 -3.71
C GLU A 50 -21.17 -5.91 -3.43
N GLU A 51 -20.72 -6.88 -2.62
CA GLU A 51 -19.28 -7.13 -2.39
C GLU A 51 -18.55 -7.45 -3.69
N GLN A 52 -19.19 -8.23 -4.57
CA GLN A 52 -18.62 -8.63 -5.85
C GLN A 52 -18.41 -7.44 -6.81
N ARG A 53 -19.08 -6.31 -6.60
CA ARG A 53 -18.88 -5.09 -7.41
C ARG A 53 -17.56 -4.38 -7.10
N TYR A 54 -17.02 -4.58 -5.91
CA TYR A 54 -15.74 -4.00 -5.44
C TYR A 54 -14.56 -4.94 -5.67
N ARG A 55 -14.77 -6.11 -6.28
CA ARG A 55 -13.72 -7.09 -6.57
C ARG A 55 -13.17 -6.91 -7.98
N LEU A 56 -11.86 -7.05 -8.11
CA LEU A 56 -11.19 -7.11 -9.39
C LEU A 56 -11.56 -8.41 -10.13
N PRO A 57 -11.64 -8.38 -11.47
CA PRO A 57 -11.84 -9.59 -12.25
C PRO A 57 -10.68 -10.59 -12.06
N THR A 58 -11.00 -11.87 -11.90
CA THR A 58 -9.99 -12.91 -11.62
C THR A 58 -9.25 -13.41 -12.85
N TYR A 59 -9.63 -12.96 -14.05
CA TYR A 59 -9.00 -13.35 -15.32
C TYR A 59 -7.81 -12.44 -15.71
N ILE A 60 -7.52 -11.41 -14.93
CA ILE A 60 -6.31 -10.58 -15.06
C ILE A 60 -5.47 -10.83 -13.82
N VAL A 61 -4.29 -11.42 -13.99
CA VAL A 61 -3.48 -11.89 -12.86
C VAL A 61 -2.14 -11.14 -12.84
N PRO A 62 -1.84 -10.36 -11.78
CA PRO A 62 -0.53 -9.74 -11.62
C PRO A 62 0.51 -10.81 -11.28
N THR A 63 1.70 -10.68 -11.84
CA THR A 63 2.80 -11.64 -11.66
C THR A 63 4.04 -10.97 -11.06
N HIS A 64 4.34 -9.76 -11.49
CA HIS A 64 5.47 -8.96 -11.02
C HIS A 64 5.16 -7.46 -11.06
N TYR A 65 5.80 -6.70 -10.18
CA TYR A 65 5.79 -5.24 -10.15
C TYR A 65 7.23 -4.73 -10.17
N ASP A 66 7.58 -3.90 -11.16
CA ASP A 66 8.74 -3.03 -11.07
C ASP A 66 8.26 -1.65 -10.62
N LEU A 67 8.49 -1.32 -9.35
CA LEU A 67 8.02 -0.11 -8.71
C LEU A 67 9.16 0.87 -8.49
N TYR A 68 9.08 2.02 -9.14
CA TYR A 68 9.94 3.18 -8.90
C TYR A 68 9.17 4.25 -8.12
N ILE A 69 9.75 4.78 -7.05
CA ILE A 69 9.22 5.90 -6.28
C ILE A 69 10.32 6.95 -6.09
N GLU A 70 9.95 8.22 -6.24
CA GLU A 70 10.81 9.36 -5.97
C GLU A 70 10.14 10.31 -4.97
N SER A 71 10.87 10.67 -3.91
CA SER A 71 10.37 11.59 -2.89
C SER A 71 11.48 12.48 -2.32
N GLU A 72 11.14 13.76 -2.14
CA GLU A 72 11.98 14.74 -1.47
C GLU A 72 11.60 14.93 0.01
N VAL A 73 11.14 13.87 0.68
CA VAL A 73 10.63 13.95 2.06
C VAL A 73 11.57 14.64 3.06
N HIS A 74 12.89 14.61 2.80
CA HIS A 74 13.91 15.30 3.59
C HIS A 74 13.67 16.80 3.78
N THR A 75 12.95 17.47 2.88
CA THR A 75 12.58 18.89 2.97
C THR A 75 11.24 19.12 3.67
N GLY A 76 10.52 18.05 4.02
CA GLY A 76 9.10 18.12 4.41
C GLY A 76 8.13 18.19 3.22
N ASN A 77 8.63 18.11 1.98
CA ASN A 77 7.80 18.01 0.79
C ASN A 77 6.95 16.73 0.83
N ARG A 78 5.64 16.88 0.67
CA ARG A 78 4.68 15.77 0.65
C ARG A 78 4.51 15.16 -0.72
N SER A 79 4.87 15.87 -1.79
CA SER A 79 4.72 15.34 -3.13
C SER A 79 5.68 14.18 -3.37
N PHE A 80 5.19 13.17 -4.08
CA PHE A 80 6.01 12.11 -4.62
C PHE A 80 5.52 11.76 -6.03
N SER A 81 6.42 11.19 -6.82
CA SER A 81 6.11 10.63 -8.12
C SER A 81 6.55 9.18 -8.16
N GLY A 82 6.00 8.43 -9.08
CA GLY A 82 6.40 7.05 -9.29
C GLY A 82 6.06 6.55 -10.68
N GLN A 83 6.67 5.42 -10.99
CA GLN A 83 6.31 4.60 -12.13
C GLN A 83 6.16 3.17 -11.64
N VAL A 84 5.13 2.49 -12.13
CA VAL A 84 4.95 1.06 -11.90
C VAL A 84 4.76 0.36 -13.24
N ASP A 85 5.58 -0.65 -13.47
CA ASP A 85 5.39 -1.61 -14.56
C ASP A 85 4.77 -2.87 -13.95
N ILE A 86 3.50 -3.12 -14.26
CA ILE A 86 2.74 -4.26 -13.76
C ILE A 86 2.77 -5.35 -14.82
N HIS A 87 3.43 -6.46 -14.52
CA HIS A 87 3.44 -7.64 -15.39
C HIS A 87 2.18 -8.46 -15.14
N LEU A 88 1.41 -8.72 -16.19
CA LEU A 88 0.07 -9.30 -16.16
C LEU A 88 -0.03 -10.56 -17.02
N ASP A 89 -0.80 -11.53 -16.55
CA ASP A 89 -1.33 -12.64 -17.34
C ASP A 89 -2.84 -12.43 -17.54
N ILE A 90 -3.23 -12.13 -18.78
CA ILE A 90 -4.64 -12.01 -19.19
C ILE A 90 -5.08 -13.40 -19.68
N ARG A 91 -6.04 -13.99 -18.99
CA ARG A 91 -6.50 -15.37 -19.22
C ARG A 91 -7.77 -15.47 -20.07
N GLN A 92 -8.51 -14.38 -20.16
CA GLN A 92 -9.74 -14.29 -20.93
C GLN A 92 -9.72 -12.98 -21.73
N PRO A 93 -10.14 -13.00 -23.01
CA PRO A 93 -10.19 -11.79 -23.81
C PRO A 93 -11.02 -10.69 -23.14
N THR A 94 -10.46 -9.49 -23.05
CA THR A 94 -11.08 -8.33 -22.40
C THR A 94 -10.67 -7.04 -23.11
N ARG A 95 -11.40 -5.96 -22.89
CA ARG A 95 -11.04 -4.62 -23.40
C ARG A 95 -10.63 -3.66 -22.30
N VAL A 96 -10.70 -4.12 -21.05
CA VAL A 96 -10.51 -3.29 -19.87
C VAL A 96 -9.61 -3.99 -18.87
N ILE A 97 -8.72 -3.21 -18.25
CA ILE A 97 -7.89 -3.60 -17.13
C ILE A 97 -8.27 -2.71 -15.95
N TYR A 98 -8.67 -3.33 -14.84
CA TYR A 98 -8.99 -2.65 -13.59
C TYR A 98 -7.79 -2.74 -12.67
N VAL A 99 -7.39 -1.62 -12.07
CA VAL A 99 -6.44 -1.61 -10.95
C VAL A 99 -6.98 -0.69 -9.85
N HIS A 100 -6.64 -0.97 -8.60
CA HIS A 100 -6.98 -0.08 -7.50
C HIS A 100 -6.12 1.18 -7.55
N ASN A 101 -6.75 2.32 -7.27
CA ASN A 101 -6.13 3.65 -7.23
C ASN A 101 -6.87 4.53 -6.22
N ARG A 102 -6.15 5.12 -5.25
CA ARG A 102 -6.70 6.07 -4.28
C ARG A 102 -5.82 7.31 -4.20
N ASP A 103 -6.38 8.48 -4.51
CA ASP A 103 -5.72 9.78 -4.37
C ASP A 103 -4.39 9.92 -5.16
N LEU A 104 -4.21 9.17 -6.24
CA LEU A 104 -3.07 9.33 -7.16
C LEU A 104 -3.55 9.82 -8.52
N THR A 105 -2.78 10.73 -9.10
CA THR A 105 -3.01 11.28 -10.44
C THR A 105 -2.16 10.53 -11.45
N ILE A 106 -2.79 9.95 -12.48
CA ILE A 106 -2.06 9.30 -13.57
C ILE A 106 -1.58 10.33 -14.58
N THR A 107 -0.27 10.36 -14.81
CA THR A 107 0.36 11.30 -15.76
C THR A 107 0.64 10.66 -17.11
N TRP A 108 0.84 9.34 -17.16
CA TRP A 108 1.09 8.59 -18.39
C TRP A 108 0.78 7.10 -18.20
N ASN A 109 0.40 6.42 -19.28
CA ASN A 109 0.25 4.96 -19.30
C ASN A 109 0.60 4.37 -20.67
N GLU A 110 1.02 3.10 -20.67
CA GLU A 110 1.27 2.30 -21.86
C GLU A 110 1.07 0.82 -21.54
N LEU A 111 0.35 0.11 -22.39
CA LEU A 111 0.28 -1.34 -22.38
C LEU A 111 1.25 -1.89 -23.41
N VAL A 112 2.11 -2.80 -22.98
CA VAL A 112 3.10 -3.47 -23.83
C VAL A 112 2.78 -4.96 -23.91
N GLN A 113 2.79 -5.50 -25.13
CA GLN A 113 2.74 -6.94 -25.38
C GLN A 113 3.95 -7.34 -26.22
N THR A 114 4.65 -8.41 -25.82
CA THR A 114 5.74 -8.97 -26.62
C THR A 114 5.30 -10.31 -27.21
N VAL A 115 5.27 -10.41 -28.54
CA VAL A 115 4.91 -11.62 -29.28
C VAL A 115 6.03 -11.94 -30.26
N ASP A 116 6.57 -13.15 -30.21
CA ASP A 116 7.66 -13.62 -31.08
C ASP A 116 8.88 -12.68 -31.17
N GLY A 117 9.15 -11.95 -30.08
CA GLY A 117 10.26 -10.98 -29.98
C GLY A 117 9.93 -9.57 -30.47
N GLU A 118 8.74 -9.35 -31.03
CA GLU A 118 8.24 -8.02 -31.40
C GLU A 118 7.42 -7.40 -30.27
N SER A 119 7.65 -6.11 -30.00
CA SER A 119 6.93 -5.36 -28.96
C SER A 119 5.86 -4.49 -29.58
N TYR A 120 4.63 -4.64 -29.08
CA TYR A 120 3.46 -3.85 -29.45
C TYR A 120 3.08 -2.99 -28.26
N ASN A 121 2.99 -1.68 -28.47
CA ASN A 121 2.72 -0.71 -27.42
C ASN A 121 1.44 0.08 -27.72
N GLU A 122 0.59 0.28 -26.73
CA GLU A 122 -0.63 1.07 -26.84
C GLU A 122 -0.79 2.01 -25.63
N THR A 123 -1.02 3.31 -25.88
CA THR A 123 -1.52 4.22 -24.84
C THR A 123 -3.01 4.00 -24.65
N LEU A 124 -3.43 3.62 -23.44
CA LEU A 124 -4.82 3.31 -23.14
C LEU A 124 -5.60 4.57 -22.73
N LEU A 125 -6.88 4.58 -23.08
CA LEU A 125 -7.84 5.49 -22.46
C LEU A 125 -8.06 5.05 -21.02
N TYR A 126 -8.32 5.98 -20.10
CA TYR A 126 -8.66 5.61 -18.74
C TYR A 126 -9.76 6.46 -18.15
N THR A 127 -10.43 5.91 -17.14
CA THR A 127 -11.42 6.61 -16.31
C THR A 127 -11.29 6.13 -14.87
N GLU A 128 -11.74 6.96 -13.93
CA GLU A 128 -11.69 6.68 -12.50
C GLU A 128 -13.09 6.34 -11.98
N ASP A 129 -13.16 5.33 -11.13
CA ASP A 129 -14.31 5.00 -10.33
C ASP A 129 -13.97 5.25 -8.86
N ALA A 130 -14.30 6.45 -8.38
CA ALA A 130 -13.97 6.89 -7.04
C ALA A 130 -14.69 6.09 -5.95
N GLU A 131 -15.87 5.52 -6.24
CA GLU A 131 -16.62 4.73 -5.26
C GLU A 131 -15.92 3.39 -5.01
N ARG A 132 -15.44 2.76 -6.08
CA ARG A 132 -14.75 1.46 -6.02
C ARG A 132 -13.24 1.58 -5.88
N GLU A 133 -12.72 2.82 -5.94
CA GLU A 133 -11.30 3.14 -5.95
C GLU A 133 -10.57 2.40 -7.07
N PHE A 134 -11.19 2.37 -8.24
CA PHE A 134 -10.59 1.81 -9.44
C PHE A 134 -10.13 2.91 -10.37
N ILE A 135 -9.06 2.61 -11.08
CA ILE A 135 -8.80 3.19 -12.38
C ILE A 135 -8.94 2.08 -13.43
N ILE A 136 -9.64 2.42 -14.51
CA ILE A 136 -10.06 1.48 -15.54
C ILE A 136 -9.38 1.90 -16.83
N PHE A 137 -8.40 1.12 -17.27
CA PHE A 137 -7.74 1.31 -18.54
C PHE A 137 -8.48 0.55 -19.64
N ALA A 138 -8.75 1.19 -20.77
CA ALA A 138 -9.54 0.65 -21.86
C ALA A 138 -8.82 0.80 -23.20
N SER A 139 -8.89 -0.25 -24.02
CA SER A 139 -8.46 -0.23 -25.42
C SER A 139 -9.66 -0.26 -26.36
N ARG A 140 -9.42 0.19 -27.60
CA ARG A 140 -10.38 0.02 -28.71
C ARG A 140 -10.38 -1.41 -29.23
N THR A 141 -9.26 -2.11 -29.11
CA THR A 141 -9.10 -3.50 -29.49
C THR A 141 -9.24 -4.40 -28.27
N THR A 142 -9.45 -5.69 -28.52
CA THR A 142 -9.50 -6.69 -27.46
C THR A 142 -8.07 -7.10 -27.09
N PHE A 143 -7.76 -7.10 -25.80
CA PHE A 143 -6.60 -7.78 -25.25
C PHE A 143 -6.89 -9.28 -25.30
N GLU A 144 -6.14 -10.00 -26.12
CA GLU A 144 -6.23 -11.45 -26.20
C GLU A 144 -5.57 -12.09 -24.98
N ALA A 145 -5.74 -13.41 -24.83
CA ALA A 145 -5.06 -14.12 -23.76
C ALA A 145 -3.53 -14.07 -23.98
N GLY A 146 -2.78 -13.73 -22.93
CA GLY A 146 -1.33 -13.58 -23.03
C GLY A 146 -0.69 -12.77 -21.92
N GLN A 147 0.62 -12.57 -22.05
CA GLN A 147 1.43 -11.79 -21.13
C GLN A 147 1.53 -10.34 -21.59
N TYR A 148 1.38 -9.42 -20.65
CA TYR A 148 1.41 -7.98 -20.89
C TYR A 148 2.19 -7.27 -19.78
N VAL A 149 2.65 -6.07 -20.09
CA VAL A 149 3.17 -5.12 -19.09
C VAL A 149 2.35 -3.84 -19.17
N LEU A 150 1.61 -3.52 -18.11
CA LEU A 150 0.93 -2.24 -17.96
C LEU A 150 1.85 -1.28 -17.22
N ARG A 151 2.37 -0.29 -17.93
CA ARG A 151 3.21 0.77 -17.39
C ARG A 151 2.37 1.98 -17.03
N ILE A 152 2.58 2.51 -15.83
CA ILE A 152 1.80 3.63 -15.30
C ILE A 152 2.76 4.59 -14.60
N ALA A 153 2.80 5.85 -15.05
CA ALA A 153 3.44 6.93 -14.31
C ALA A 153 2.37 7.71 -13.54
N PHE A 154 2.66 8.05 -12.28
CA PHE A 154 1.70 8.67 -11.38
C PHE A 154 2.37 9.67 -10.44
N GLN A 155 1.53 10.53 -9.87
CA GLN A 155 1.89 11.47 -8.81
C GLN A 155 0.94 11.33 -7.63
N GLY A 156 1.44 11.58 -6.43
CA GLY A 156 0.66 11.51 -5.21
C GLY A 156 1.18 12.45 -4.13
N LEU A 157 0.42 12.51 -3.02
CA LEU A 157 0.81 13.22 -1.82
C LEU A 157 0.94 12.23 -0.67
N LEU A 158 2.07 12.32 0.05
CA LEU A 158 2.26 11.63 1.32
C LEU A 158 1.10 11.98 2.24
N ARG A 159 0.41 10.94 2.72
CA ARG A 159 -0.69 11.06 3.66
C ARG A 159 -0.21 11.58 5.00
N THR A 160 -1.13 12.16 5.76
CA THR A 160 -0.86 12.68 7.13
C THR A 160 -1.34 11.73 8.22
N GLU A 161 -2.17 10.77 7.84
CA GLU A 161 -2.59 9.66 8.68
C GLU A 161 -1.55 8.54 8.59
N TYR A 162 -1.42 7.71 9.63
CA TYR A 162 -0.52 6.54 9.64
C TYR A 162 -1.07 5.39 8.76
N ASP A 163 -1.37 5.69 7.50
CA ASP A 163 -2.02 4.81 6.52
C ASP A 163 -1.46 5.09 5.12
N GLY A 164 -1.36 4.06 4.28
CA GLY A 164 -0.84 4.20 2.93
C GLY A 164 0.65 4.58 2.91
N PHE A 165 1.04 5.46 1.98
CA PHE A 165 2.38 6.09 1.98
C PHE A 165 2.27 7.46 2.65
N TYR A 166 2.87 7.62 3.83
CA TYR A 166 2.60 8.75 4.72
C TYR A 166 3.86 9.44 5.21
N LEU A 167 3.68 10.71 5.59
CA LEU A 167 4.70 11.56 6.19
C LEU A 167 4.68 11.41 7.71
N SER A 168 5.84 11.17 8.31
CA SER A 168 6.06 11.27 9.75
C SER A 168 7.20 12.24 10.06
N SER A 169 7.36 12.59 11.33
CA SER A 169 8.47 13.45 11.78
C SER A 169 8.89 13.14 13.21
N TYR A 170 10.14 13.46 13.52
CA TYR A 170 10.70 13.42 14.87
C TYR A 170 11.62 14.62 15.09
N LEU A 171 11.98 14.88 16.35
CA LEU A 171 13.02 15.86 16.69
C LEU A 171 14.34 15.12 16.88
N ASP A 172 15.41 15.61 16.26
CA ASP A 172 16.75 15.10 16.51
C ASP A 172 17.30 15.61 17.85
N GLU A 173 18.54 15.21 18.18
CA GLU A 173 19.23 15.59 19.41
C GLU A 173 19.40 17.11 19.57
N THR A 174 19.38 17.86 18.46
CA THR A 174 19.49 19.33 18.45
C THR A 174 18.13 20.02 18.59
N GLY A 175 17.03 19.27 18.66
CA GLY A 175 15.67 19.81 18.61
C GLY A 175 15.21 20.18 17.20
N SER A 176 15.98 19.85 16.15
CA SER A 176 15.59 20.11 14.77
C SER A 176 14.61 19.05 14.28
N ARG A 177 13.53 19.48 13.62
CA ARG A 177 12.54 18.57 13.04
C ARG A 177 13.13 17.86 11.83
N LYS A 178 13.04 16.52 11.84
CA LYS A 178 13.33 15.64 10.70
C LYS A 178 12.06 14.98 10.24
N TYR A 179 11.93 14.82 8.93
CA TYR A 179 10.80 14.17 8.30
C TYR A 179 11.21 12.77 7.85
N LEU A 180 10.25 11.87 7.66
CA LEU A 180 10.47 10.57 7.04
C LEU A 180 9.19 10.13 6.33
N ALA A 181 9.35 9.32 5.29
CA ALA A 181 8.23 8.68 4.62
C ALA A 181 8.19 7.21 5.03
N ALA A 182 7.01 6.68 5.32
CA ALA A 182 6.80 5.30 5.72
C ALA A 182 5.52 4.74 5.10
N THR A 183 5.40 3.42 5.05
CA THR A 183 4.25 2.73 4.46
C THR A 183 3.50 1.91 5.50
N GLN A 184 2.18 1.97 5.46
CA GLN A 184 1.26 1.11 6.20
C GLN A 184 0.14 0.69 5.26
N PHE A 185 0.31 -0.46 4.59
CA PHE A 185 -0.60 -0.88 3.52
C PHE A 185 -1.75 -1.77 3.97
N GLN A 186 -1.67 -2.37 5.15
CA GLN A 186 -2.77 -3.20 5.65
C GLN A 186 -3.97 -2.30 6.01
N ALA A 187 -5.20 -2.60 5.57
CA ALA A 187 -5.59 -3.78 4.77
C ALA A 187 -5.67 -3.53 3.25
N ILE A 188 -5.91 -2.29 2.83
CA ILE A 188 -6.25 -1.91 1.44
C ILE A 188 -5.64 -0.55 1.06
N SER A 189 -4.45 -0.24 1.59
CA SER A 189 -3.86 1.09 1.48
C SER A 189 -2.62 1.11 0.58
N ALA A 190 -2.25 -0.02 -0.04
CA ALA A 190 -1.23 -0.04 -1.08
C ALA A 190 -1.65 0.80 -2.29
N ARG A 191 -2.95 0.78 -2.62
CA ARG A 191 -3.56 1.58 -3.70
C ARG A 191 -3.41 3.10 -3.57
N SER A 192 -3.00 3.61 -2.40
CA SER A 192 -2.73 5.03 -2.20
C SER A 192 -1.25 5.40 -2.34
N ALA A 193 -0.40 4.43 -2.64
CA ALA A 193 1.03 4.63 -2.85
C ALA A 193 1.41 4.39 -4.32
N PHE A 194 0.77 3.44 -4.98
CA PHE A 194 0.89 3.18 -6.41
C PHE A 194 -0.36 2.44 -6.92
N PRO A 195 -0.76 2.59 -8.19
CA PRO A 195 -1.86 1.83 -8.77
C PRO A 195 -1.53 0.33 -8.80
N CYS A 196 -2.39 -0.52 -8.23
CA CYS A 196 -2.08 -1.95 -8.07
C CYS A 196 -3.30 -2.87 -7.89
N PHE A 197 -3.07 -4.18 -7.96
CA PHE A 197 -4.08 -5.20 -7.68
C PHE A 197 -4.14 -5.47 -6.18
N ASP A 198 -4.65 -4.49 -5.43
CA ASP A 198 -4.70 -4.48 -3.96
C ASP A 198 -5.77 -5.42 -3.36
N GLU A 199 -5.64 -6.73 -3.65
CA GLU A 199 -6.41 -7.81 -3.02
C GLU A 199 -5.48 -8.91 -2.49
N PRO A 200 -5.67 -9.44 -1.25
CA PRO A 200 -4.79 -10.45 -0.68
C PRO A 200 -4.64 -11.75 -1.49
N ALA A 201 -5.63 -12.07 -2.34
CA ALA A 201 -5.61 -13.24 -3.21
C ALA A 201 -4.72 -13.06 -4.46
N MET A 202 -4.41 -11.82 -4.84
CA MET A 202 -3.67 -11.47 -6.07
C MET A 202 -2.19 -11.25 -5.77
N LYS A 203 -1.50 -12.32 -5.36
CA LYS A 203 -0.07 -12.25 -5.00
C LYS A 203 0.80 -12.05 -6.24
N ALA A 204 1.82 -11.22 -6.09
CA ALA A 204 2.87 -10.98 -7.08
C ALA A 204 4.22 -10.75 -6.40
N THR A 205 5.28 -10.75 -7.21
CA THR A 205 6.63 -10.38 -6.76
C THR A 205 6.89 -8.88 -7.00
N PHE A 206 7.86 -8.30 -6.30
CA PHE A 206 8.15 -6.85 -6.36
C PHE A 206 9.65 -6.60 -6.48
N SER A 207 10.02 -5.78 -7.45
CA SER A 207 11.29 -5.06 -7.52
C SER A 207 11.01 -3.60 -7.16
N VAL A 208 11.72 -3.04 -6.17
CA VAL A 208 11.44 -1.70 -5.66
C VAL A 208 12.68 -0.84 -5.75
N THR A 209 12.57 0.28 -6.47
CA THR A 209 13.59 1.32 -6.60
C THR A 209 13.08 2.60 -5.94
N ILE A 210 13.84 3.15 -5.00
CA ILE A 210 13.48 4.38 -4.29
C ILE A 210 14.57 5.42 -4.54
N ARG A 211 14.23 6.49 -5.25
CA ARG A 211 15.09 7.66 -5.36
C ARG A 211 14.79 8.61 -4.20
N HIS A 212 15.83 8.92 -3.44
CA HIS A 212 15.77 9.80 -2.28
C HIS A 212 17.02 10.67 -2.18
N HIS A 213 16.98 11.67 -1.31
CA HIS A 213 18.14 12.52 -1.06
C HIS A 213 19.31 11.71 -0.44
N PRO A 214 20.59 11.98 -0.80
CA PRO A 214 21.73 11.19 -0.32
C PRO A 214 21.93 11.15 1.20
N SER A 215 21.39 12.12 1.94
CA SER A 215 21.45 12.13 3.41
C SER A 215 20.43 11.19 4.08
N TYR A 216 19.56 10.55 3.30
CA TYR A 216 18.56 9.60 3.78
C TYR A 216 18.96 8.19 3.39
N LYS A 217 18.31 7.20 4.00
CA LYS A 217 18.44 5.79 3.64
C LYS A 217 17.06 5.24 3.31
N ALA A 218 16.95 4.54 2.20
CA ALA A 218 15.78 3.73 1.88
C ALA A 218 15.93 2.29 2.41
N THR A 219 14.83 1.74 2.89
CA THR A 219 14.73 0.34 3.33
C THR A 219 13.43 -0.26 2.81
N ALA A 220 13.47 -1.51 2.37
CA ALA A 220 12.33 -2.27 1.89
C ALA A 220 12.39 -3.72 2.41
N ASN A 221 11.42 -4.55 2.02
CA ASN A 221 11.34 -5.95 2.47
C ASN A 221 12.57 -6.78 2.07
N MET A 222 13.18 -6.47 0.93
CA MET A 222 14.35 -7.17 0.40
C MET A 222 15.64 -6.38 0.67
N PRO A 223 16.81 -7.05 0.75
CA PRO A 223 18.10 -6.37 0.88
C PRO A 223 18.31 -5.35 -0.25
N SER A 224 18.87 -4.19 0.09
CA SER A 224 19.18 -3.14 -0.88
C SER A 224 20.39 -3.53 -1.73
N TYR A 225 20.30 -3.32 -3.05
CA TYR A 225 21.43 -3.25 -3.96
C TYR A 225 21.49 -1.85 -4.57
N ILE A 226 22.69 -1.28 -4.70
CA ILE A 226 22.88 0.04 -5.30
C ILE A 226 22.98 -0.14 -6.82
N SER A 227 22.05 0.42 -7.58
CA SER A 227 22.20 0.60 -9.02
C SER A 227 22.75 2.00 -9.29
N ALA A 228 23.95 2.10 -9.89
CA ALA A 228 24.44 3.36 -10.43
C ALA A 228 23.58 3.72 -11.65
N GLY A 229 22.89 4.86 -11.58
CA GLY A 229 22.21 5.49 -12.72
C GLY A 229 23.14 6.42 -13.49
#